data_AF-A0A848ZHD2-F1
#
_entry.id   AF-A0A848ZHD2-F1
#
_cell.length_a   1.000
_cell.length_b   1.000
_cell.length_c   1.000
_cell.angle_alpha   90.00
_cell.angle_beta   90.00
_cell.angle_gamma   90.00
#
_symmetry.space_group_name_H-M   'P 1'
#
loop_
_entity.id
_entity.type
_entity.pdbx_description
1 polymer ?
#
loop_
_entity_poly.entity_id
_entity_poly.type
_entity_poly.pdbx_seq_one_letter_code
_entity_poly.pdbx_strand_id
1 'polypeptide(L)'
;MSFDDNSTLIENLQIGNEKAYMFLLDTYHKRLYAYALSLVHDSAMAEDIVQNVFLKTWKSRKKLNKQFAIKSFLYKAVYNEFINSYQKKKAMMLLQQKYIESLGEVVEETDDNLIEKMI
;
A
#
# COMPACT_ATOMS: atom_id res chain seq x y z
N MET A 1 22.14 2.30 23.40
CA MET A 1 21.68 0.96 22.97
C MET A 1 21.85 0.90 21.47
N SER A 2 22.61 -0.07 20.96
CA SER A 2 22.71 -0.36 19.54
C SER A 2 21.60 -1.35 19.18
N PHE A 3 20.92 -1.12 18.04
CA PHE A 3 19.91 -2.01 17.48
C PHE A 3 20.42 -2.68 16.19
N ASP A 4 21.75 -2.78 16.05
CA ASP A 4 22.39 -3.28 14.83
C ASP A 4 22.17 -4.78 14.64
N ASP A 5 21.93 -5.52 15.73
CA ASP A 5 21.55 -6.92 15.69
C ASP A 5 20.04 -7.11 15.42
N ASN A 6 19.72 -8.02 14.49
CA ASN A 6 18.35 -8.28 14.04
C ASN A 6 17.45 -8.80 15.18
N SER A 7 17.96 -9.73 15.99
CA SER A 7 17.15 -10.33 17.07
C SER A 7 16.85 -9.28 18.14
N THR A 8 17.87 -8.51 18.52
CA THR A 8 17.77 -7.42 19.49
C THR A 8 16.76 -6.36 19.04
N LEU A 9 16.80 -5.95 17.77
CA LEU A 9 15.84 -5.01 17.19
C LEU A 9 14.41 -5.55 17.26
N ILE A 10 14.20 -6.81 16.84
CA ILE A 10 12.87 -7.43 16.84
C ILE A 10 12.32 -7.57 18.27
N GLU A 11 13.13 -8.01 19.23
CA GLU A 11 12.72 -8.15 20.63
C GLU A 11 12.31 -6.81 21.23
N ASN A 12 13.08 -5.75 20.95
CA ASN A 12 12.74 -4.39 21.39
C ASN A 12 11.46 -3.86 20.71
N LEU A 13 11.25 -4.15 19.43
CA LEU A 13 10.00 -3.81 18.75
C LEU A 13 8.81 -4.54 19.40
N GLN A 14 8.95 -5.83 19.72
CA GLN A 14 7.86 -6.64 20.32
C GLN A 14 7.38 -6.08 21.65
N ILE A 15 8.29 -5.59 22.50
CA ILE A 15 7.95 -4.97 23.79
C ILE A 15 7.45 -3.52 23.65
N GLY A 16 7.46 -2.96 22.44
CA GLY A 16 6.98 -1.60 22.17
C GLY A 16 7.99 -0.51 22.47
N ASN A 17 9.30 -0.79 22.41
CA ASN A 17 10.34 0.22 22.57
C ASN A 17 10.33 1.19 21.38
N GLU A 18 9.91 2.43 21.62
CA GLU A 18 9.82 3.47 20.58
C GLU A 18 11.17 3.79 19.95
N LYS A 19 12.27 3.71 20.70
CA LYS A 19 13.62 3.97 20.16
C LYS A 19 14.02 2.94 19.10
N ALA A 20 13.57 1.69 19.26
CA ALA A 20 13.80 0.65 18.27
C ALA A 20 12.99 0.90 16.99
N TYR A 21 11.79 1.46 17.13
CA TYR A 21 10.98 1.87 15.98
C TYR A 21 11.56 3.08 15.25
N MET A 22 12.07 4.08 15.97
CA MET A 22 12.79 5.21 15.36
C MET A 22 14.03 4.73 14.60
N PHE A 23 14.83 3.84 15.20
CA PHE A 23 15.97 3.23 14.53
C PHE A 23 15.55 2.50 13.24
N LEU A 24 14.44 1.77 13.27
CA LEU A 24 13.89 1.09 12.09
C LEU A 24 13.54 2.08 10.97
N LEU A 25 12.89 3.19 11.31
CA LEU A 25 12.55 4.24 10.35
C LEU A 25 13.82 4.87 9.75
N ASP A 26 14.73 5.34 10.59
CA ASP A 26 15.96 6.02 10.16
C ASP A 26 16.82 5.12 9.26
N THR A 27 16.86 3.82 9.56
CA THR A 27 17.68 2.85 8.83
C THR A 27 17.09 2.49 7.46
N TYR A 28 15.77 2.36 7.36
CA TYR A 28 15.13 1.74 6.19
C TYR A 28 14.27 2.69 5.36
N HIS A 29 13.76 3.80 5.89
CA HIS A 29 12.79 4.67 5.19
C HIS A 29 13.29 5.09 3.81
N LYS A 30 14.46 5.74 3.72
CA LYS A 30 15.01 6.22 2.44
C LYS A 30 15.16 5.11 1.39
N ARG A 31 15.57 3.91 1.82
CA ARG A 31 15.81 2.76 0.92
C ARG A 31 14.50 2.12 0.46
N LEU A 32 13.53 2.00 1.37
CA LEU A 32 12.21 1.48 1.04
C LEU A 32 11.42 2.46 0.18
N TYR A 33 11.56 3.77 0.41
CA TYR A 33 10.99 4.82 -0.43
C TYR A 33 11.54 4.75 -1.85
N ALA A 34 12.86 4.69 -2.02
CA ALA A 34 13.46 4.54 -3.34
C ALA A 34 12.98 3.26 -4.06
N TYR A 35 12.83 2.16 -3.33
CA TYR A 35 12.28 0.92 -3.86
C TYR A 35 10.81 1.07 -4.27
N ALA A 36 9.95 1.60 -3.39
CA ALA A 36 8.54 1.84 -3.69
C ALA A 36 8.37 2.78 -4.90
N LEU A 37 9.14 3.86 -4.96
CA LEU A 37 9.14 4.81 -6.08
C LEU A 37 9.50 4.13 -7.41
N SER A 38 10.45 3.19 -7.40
CA SER A 38 10.79 2.40 -8.59
C SER A 38 9.67 1.46 -9.06
N LEU A 39 8.71 1.13 -8.18
CA LEU A 39 7.56 0.27 -8.50
C LEU A 39 6.35 1.08 -8.98
N VAL A 40 6.04 2.21 -8.31
CA VAL A 40 4.81 2.99 -8.59
C VAL A 40 5.03 4.18 -9.51
N HIS A 41 6.26 4.67 -9.66
CA HIS A 41 6.60 5.88 -10.43
C HIS A 41 5.79 7.12 -10.04
N ASP A 42 5.36 7.19 -8.78
CA ASP A 42 4.57 8.26 -8.20
C ASP A 42 5.05 8.49 -6.76
N SER A 43 5.47 9.72 -6.45
CA SER A 43 6.07 10.06 -5.17
C SER A 43 5.09 9.96 -4.00
N ALA A 44 3.84 10.38 -4.20
CA ALA A 44 2.81 10.35 -3.17
C ALA A 44 2.44 8.89 -2.84
N MET A 45 2.21 8.06 -3.85
CA MET A 45 1.93 6.63 -3.67
C MET A 45 3.12 5.89 -3.05
N ALA A 46 4.36 6.25 -3.41
CA ALA A 46 5.55 5.63 -2.83
C ALA A 46 5.65 5.93 -1.33
N GLU A 47 5.43 7.19 -0.94
CA GLU A 47 5.44 7.61 0.46
C GLU A 47 4.31 6.92 1.24
N ASP A 48 3.09 6.89 0.72
CA ASP A 48 1.95 6.20 1.33
C ASP A 48 2.22 4.70 1.54
N ILE A 49 2.81 4.03 0.57
CA ILE A 49 3.18 2.61 0.68
C ILE A 49 4.16 2.41 1.84
N VAL A 50 5.23 3.21 1.92
CA VAL A 50 6.25 3.08 2.96
C VAL A 50 5.68 3.38 4.34
N GLN A 51 4.89 4.44 4.48
CA GLN A 51 4.21 4.77 5.73
C GLN A 51 3.28 3.63 6.17
N ASN A 52 2.48 3.09 5.26
CA ASN A 52 1.61 1.95 5.55
C ASN A 52 2.39 0.71 5.99
N VAL A 53 3.54 0.43 5.37
CA VAL A 53 4.41 -0.69 5.77
C VAL A 53 4.92 -0.51 7.18
N PHE A 54 5.43 0.67 7.54
CA PHE A 54 5.92 0.92 8.90
C PHE A 54 4.79 0.85 9.94
N LEU A 55 3.62 1.45 9.65
CA LEU A 55 2.44 1.38 10.51
C LEU A 55 1.96 -0.06 10.72
N LYS A 56 1.88 -0.86 9.64
CA LYS A 56 1.49 -2.28 9.73
C LYS A 56 2.54 -3.09 10.49
N THR A 57 3.82 -2.80 10.28
CA THR A 57 4.92 -3.43 11.03
C THR A 57 4.79 -3.15 12.52
N TRP A 58 4.57 -1.88 12.90
CA TRP A 58 4.33 -1.52 14.30
C TRP A 58 3.09 -2.21 14.87
N LYS A 59 1.95 -2.18 14.18
CA LYS A 59 0.71 -2.84 14.63
C LYS A 59 0.90 -4.35 14.83
N SER A 60 1.67 -5.01 13.96
CA SER A 60 1.91 -6.45 13.99
C SER A 60 3.21 -6.87 14.68
N ARG A 61 3.94 -5.94 15.31
CA ARG A 61 5.29 -6.14 15.87
C ARG A 61 5.42 -7.38 16.77
N LYS A 62 4.38 -7.69 17.56
CA LYS A 62 4.34 -8.86 18.45
C LYS A 62 4.44 -10.20 17.71
N LYS A 63 4.15 -10.23 16.41
CA LYS A 63 4.19 -11.43 15.54
C LYS A 63 5.48 -11.53 14.73
N LEU A 64 6.38 -10.56 14.82
CA LEU A 64 7.66 -10.62 14.12
C LEU A 64 8.48 -11.80 14.64
N ASN A 65 9.08 -12.59 13.75
CA ASN A 65 9.91 -13.73 14.13
C ASN A 65 11.39 -13.37 13.94
N LYS A 66 12.16 -13.41 15.03
CA LYS A 66 13.58 -13.05 15.09
C LYS A 66 14.51 -13.92 14.25
N GLN A 67 14.06 -15.11 13.82
CA GLN A 67 14.80 -15.98 12.90
C GLN A 67 14.88 -15.39 11.48
N PHE A 68 13.99 -14.46 11.13
CA PHE A 68 13.99 -13.81 9.82
C PHE A 68 14.57 -12.40 9.90
N ALA A 69 15.30 -12.00 8.86
CA ALA A 69 15.84 -10.66 8.74
C ALA A 69 14.73 -9.63 8.53
N ILE A 70 14.70 -8.61 9.39
CA ILE A 70 13.72 -7.51 9.33
C ILE A 70 13.79 -6.78 7.99
N LYS A 71 14.99 -6.64 7.42
CA LYS A 71 15.21 -6.06 6.09
C LYS A 71 14.37 -6.79 5.04
N SER A 72 14.52 -8.12 4.94
CA SER A 72 13.81 -8.93 3.94
C SER A 72 12.29 -8.86 4.13
N PHE A 73 11.84 -8.86 5.40
CA PHE A 73 10.43 -8.67 5.73
C PHE A 73 9.90 -7.33 5.22
N LEU A 74 10.60 -6.22 5.47
CA LEU A 74 10.17 -4.88 5.08
C LEU A 74 10.08 -4.71 3.56
N TYR A 75 11.08 -5.19 2.81
CA TYR A 75 11.03 -5.15 1.34
C TYR A 75 9.86 -5.98 0.78
N LYS A 76 9.61 -7.16 1.35
CA LYS A 76 8.44 -7.97 0.99
C LYS A 76 7.13 -7.26 1.33
N ALA A 77 7.07 -6.58 2.48
CA ALA A 77 5.91 -5.82 2.88
C ALA A 77 5.62 -4.64 1.92
N VAL A 78 6.66 -3.92 1.48
CA VAL A 78 6.53 -2.86 0.44
C VAL A 78 5.95 -3.43 -0.85
N TYR A 79 6.50 -4.54 -1.34
CA TYR A 79 6.00 -5.16 -2.57
C TYR A 79 4.53 -5.61 -2.43
N ASN A 80 4.17 -6.21 -1.28
CA ASN A 80 2.79 -6.60 -1.02
C ASN A 80 1.85 -5.38 -0.97
N GLU A 81 2.28 -4.28 -0.36
CA GLU A 81 1.49 -3.05 -0.30
C GLU A 81 1.31 -2.41 -1.69
N PHE A 82 2.35 -2.47 -2.52
CA PHE A 82 2.28 -2.09 -3.92
C PHE A 82 1.22 -2.91 -4.67
N ILE A 83 1.29 -4.25 -4.58
CA ILE A 83 0.32 -5.14 -5.24
C ILE A 83 -1.11 -4.85 -4.77
N ASN A 84 -1.31 -4.67 -3.46
CA ASN A 84 -2.61 -4.34 -2.88
C ASN A 84 -3.14 -3.00 -3.42
N SER A 85 -2.28 -1.98 -3.51
CA SER A 85 -2.63 -0.66 -4.02
C SER A 85 -2.98 -0.72 -5.50
N TYR A 86 -2.19 -1.46 -6.28
CA TYR A 86 -2.44 -1.67 -7.70
C TYR A 86 -3.77 -2.39 -7.97
N GLN A 87 -4.06 -3.46 -7.22
CA GLN A 87 -5.33 -4.18 -7.33
C GLN A 87 -6.53 -3.30 -7.01
N LYS A 88 -6.44 -2.48 -5.95
CA LYS A 88 -7.50 -1.50 -5.61
C LYS A 88 -7.72 -0.49 -6.73
N LYS A 89 -6.64 0.08 -7.30
CA LYS A 89 -6.73 1.03 -8.41
C LYS A 89 -7.40 0.40 -9.63
N LYS A 90 -7.03 -0.85 -9.98
CA LYS A 90 -7.65 -1.60 -11.07
C LYS A 90 -9.14 -1.85 -10.83
N ALA A 91 -9.52 -2.26 -9.63
CA ALA A 91 -10.92 -2.49 -9.28
C ALA A 91 -11.75 -1.20 -9.38
N MET A 92 -11.19 -0.06 -8.94
CA MET A 92 -11.84 1.25 -9.04
C MET A 92 -12.03 1.70 -10.50
N MET A 93 -11.03 1.49 -11.36
CA MET A 93 -11.15 1.77 -12.80
C MET A 93 -12.24 0.93 -13.47
N LEU A 94 -12.32 -0.35 -13.17
CA LEU A 94 -13.37 -1.24 -13.71
C LEU A 94 -14.76 -0.82 -13.25
N LEU A 95 -14.92 -0.38 -11.99
CA LEU A 95 -16.19 0.12 -11.48
C LEU A 95 -16.59 1.43 -12.19
N GLN A 96 -15.64 2.34 -12.38
CA GLN A 96 -15.87 3.59 -13.12
C GLN A 96 -16.28 3.34 -14.56
N GLN A 97 -15.61 2.40 -15.25
CA GLN A 97 -15.96 2.02 -16.60
C GLN A 97 -17.41 1.50 -16.69
N LYS A 98 -17.78 0.55 -15.82
CA LYS A 98 -19.16 0.02 -15.78
C LYS A 98 -20.20 1.09 -15.50
N TYR A 99 -19.88 2.04 -14.63
CA TYR A 99 -20.78 3.15 -14.33
C TYR A 99 -20.99 4.07 -15.54
N ILE A 100 -19.93 4.35 -16.29
CA ILE A 100 -20.02 5.14 -17.53
C ILE A 100 -20.83 4.36 -18.60
N GLU A 101 -20.58 3.06 -18.76
CA GLU A 101 -21.35 2.20 -19.67
C GLU A 101 -22.85 2.21 -19.33
N SER A 102 -23.21 2.01 -18.06
CA SER A 102 -24.62 2.04 -17.64
C SER A 102 -25.28 3.40 -17.82
N LEU A 103 -24.53 4.50 -17.66
CA LEU A 103 -25.05 5.83 -17.96
C LEU A 103 -25.27 6.03 -19.46
N GLY A 104 -24.40 5.48 -20.31
CA GLY A 104 -24.56 5.51 -21.76
C GLY A 104 -25.83 4.81 -22.22
N GLU A 105 -26.07 3.59 -21.72
CA GLU A 105 -27.28 2.80 -22.03
C GLU A 105 -28.57 3.55 -21.67
N VAL A 106 -28.61 4.19 -20.50
CA VAL A 106 -29.77 4.99 -20.06
C VAL A 106 -29.99 6.20 -20.96
N VAL A 107 -28.92 6.88 -21.39
CA VAL A 107 -29.05 8.05 -22.29
C VAL A 107 -29.56 7.63 -23.66
N GLU A 108 -29.02 6.55 -24.24
CA GLU A 108 -29.49 6.01 -25.52
C GLU A 108 -30.96 5.58 -25.47
N GLU A 109 -31.38 4.85 -24.43
CA GLU A 109 -32.79 4.50 -24.23
C GLU A 109 -33.69 5.74 -24.12
N THR A 110 -33.20 6.81 -23.48
CA THR A 110 -34.00 8.04 -23.32
C THR A 110 -34.17 8.77 -24.66
N ASP A 111 -33.11 8.85 -25.47
CA ASP A 111 -33.15 9.46 -26.80
C ASP A 111 -34.02 8.67 -27.78
N ASP A 112 -33.93 7.33 -27.79
CA ASP A 112 -34.78 6.47 -28.63
C ASP A 112 -36.27 6.63 -28.27
N ASN A 113 -36.59 6.66 -26.97
CA ASN A 113 -37.96 6.88 -26.48
C ASN A 113 -38.50 8.28 -26.83
N LEU A 114 -37.63 9.31 -26.92
CA LEU A 114 -38.01 10.65 -27.34
C LEU A 114 -38.28 10.71 -28.84
N ILE A 115 -37.46 10.03 -29.65
CA ILE A 115 -37.65 9.93 -31.11
C ILE A 115 -38.94 9.18 -31.44
N GLU A 116 -39.23 8.05 -30.76
CA GLU A 116 -40.48 7.30 -30.95
C GLU A 116 -41.72 8.16 -30.67
N LYS A 117 -41.66 9.07 -29.71
CA LYS A 117 -42.78 9.98 -29.38
C LYS A 117 -43.00 11.11 -30.40
N MET A 118 -42.05 11.34 -31.32
CA MET A 118 -42.12 12.39 -32.34
C MET A 118 -42.68 11.92 -33.69
N ILE A 119 -42.86 10.62 -33.89
CA ILE A 119 -43.41 9.97 -35.10
C ILE A 119 -44.90 9.69 -34.92
#